data_AF-A0A0H1BNB0-F1
#
_entry.id   AF-A0A0H1BNB0-F1
#
_cell.length_a   1.000
_cell.length_b   1.000
_cell.length_c   1.000
_cell.angle_alpha   90.00
_cell.angle_beta   90.00
_cell.angle_gamma   90.00
#
_symmetry.space_group_name_H-M   'P 1'
#
loop_
_entity.id
_entity.type
_entity.pdbx_description
1 polymer ?
#
loop_
_entity_poly.entity_id
_entity_poly.type
_entity_poly.pdbx_seq_one_letter_code
_entity_poly.pdbx_strand_id
1 'polypeptide(L)'
;MRSLPKRINPLILPEVSPPYDELLSRRRLGKTNLSVKPGQIGTSSATKPENLGMFEYAHLKAPLPKDLKGSEIFSFQLPQQHPEAYFLMRRSKDGYVSATGMFKIAFPWAKHSDEKTEREYLKSRTETSEDEVAGNVWISPDLALEIAKDYGMFEWVRALLDPTEIVQNPASPEKHISPPPKFELPPIDSSAFAPPQPIARRTRRSVSPSKMASPKKSTAGRKPRQT
;
A
#
# COMPACT_ATOMS: atom_id res chain seq x y z
N MET A 1 10.94 -18.59 -9.06
CA MET A 1 9.70 -17.79 -8.94
C MET A 1 9.03 -18.15 -7.63
N ARG A 2 8.76 -17.18 -6.77
CA ARG A 2 7.93 -17.39 -5.57
C ARG A 2 6.46 -17.51 -5.98
N SER A 3 5.69 -18.34 -5.28
CA SER A 3 4.25 -18.48 -5.49
C SER A 3 3.51 -17.77 -4.36
N LEU A 4 2.77 -16.73 -4.67
CA LEU A 4 1.92 -16.04 -3.69
C LEU A 4 0.56 -16.74 -3.56
N PRO A 5 -0.11 -16.63 -2.40
CA PRO A 5 -1.48 -17.11 -2.25
C PRO A 5 -2.40 -16.44 -3.28
N LYS A 6 -3.29 -17.22 -3.89
CA LYS A 6 -4.19 -16.71 -4.94
C LYS A 6 -5.27 -15.77 -4.41
N ARG A 7 -5.65 -15.91 -3.14
CA ARG A 7 -6.78 -15.18 -2.53
C ARG A 7 -6.25 -13.95 -1.79
N ILE A 8 -6.38 -12.80 -2.43
CA ILE A 8 -6.01 -11.49 -1.88
C ILE A 8 -7.17 -10.90 -1.07
N ASN A 9 -6.86 -10.12 -0.05
CA ASN A 9 -7.82 -9.32 0.70
C ASN A 9 -8.45 -8.24 -0.21
N PRO A 10 -9.76 -8.30 -0.50
CA PRO A 10 -10.39 -7.33 -1.39
C PRO A 10 -10.50 -5.92 -0.78
N LEU A 11 -10.38 -5.79 0.55
CA LEU A 11 -10.59 -4.52 1.27
C LEU A 11 -9.40 -3.57 1.21
N ILE A 12 -8.26 -4.03 0.69
CA ILE A 12 -7.03 -3.22 0.54
C ILE A 12 -6.73 -2.90 -0.93
N LEU A 13 -7.56 -3.37 -1.85
CA LEU A 13 -7.40 -3.08 -3.27
C LEU A 13 -7.75 -1.61 -3.57
N PRO A 14 -7.16 -1.02 -4.62
CA PRO A 14 -7.36 0.40 -4.96
C PRO A 14 -8.84 0.80 -5.12
N GLU A 15 -9.71 -0.10 -5.56
CA GLU A 15 -11.12 0.17 -5.84
C GLU A 15 -11.96 0.37 -4.57
N VAL A 16 -11.53 -0.21 -3.45
CA VAL A 16 -12.27 -0.21 -2.18
C VAL A 16 -11.52 0.58 -1.09
N SER A 17 -10.22 0.78 -1.27
CA SER A 17 -9.38 1.46 -0.29
C SER A 17 -9.83 2.91 -0.07
N PRO A 18 -9.72 3.43 1.17
CA PRO A 18 -9.87 4.85 1.43
C PRO A 18 -8.95 5.69 0.53
N PRO A 19 -9.35 6.92 0.18
CA PRO A 19 -8.48 7.83 -0.55
C PRO A 19 -7.17 8.09 0.21
N TYR A 20 -6.11 8.41 -0.53
CA TYR A 20 -4.75 8.54 0.01
C TYR A 20 -4.67 9.49 1.22
N ASP A 21 -5.29 10.67 1.14
CA ASP A 21 -5.29 11.65 2.23
C ASP A 21 -5.96 11.12 3.51
N GLU A 22 -6.99 10.28 3.35
CA GLU A 22 -7.63 9.63 4.48
C GLU A 22 -6.71 8.58 5.11
N LEU A 23 -5.98 7.80 4.30
CA LEU A 23 -4.96 6.87 4.79
C LEU A 23 -3.88 7.61 5.59
N LEU A 24 -3.43 8.78 5.12
CA LEU A 24 -2.47 9.61 5.85
C LEU A 24 -3.00 10.04 7.22
N SER A 25 -4.26 10.48 7.28
CA SER A 25 -4.91 10.92 8.52
C SER A 25 -5.15 9.80 9.53
N ARG A 26 -5.17 8.54 9.08
CA ARG A 26 -5.40 7.34 9.91
C ARG A 26 -4.12 6.80 10.57
N ARG A 27 -2.95 7.31 10.19
CA ARG A 27 -1.66 6.89 10.77
C ARG A 27 -1.55 7.30 12.23
N ARG A 28 -0.98 6.43 13.06
CA ARG A 28 -0.74 6.72 14.49
C ARG A 28 0.64 6.25 14.87
N LEU A 29 1.16 6.84 15.95
CA LEU A 29 2.35 6.34 16.62
C LEU A 29 1.92 5.41 17.76
N GLY A 30 2.72 4.38 17.99
CA GLY A 30 2.47 3.38 19.02
C GLY A 30 3.77 3.01 19.72
N LYS A 31 3.62 2.56 20.96
CA LYS A 31 4.73 2.16 21.82
C LYS A 31 4.34 0.91 22.60
N THR A 32 5.20 -0.10 22.58
CA THR A 32 4.91 -1.39 23.20
C THR A 32 6.14 -1.92 23.90
N ASN A 33 5.99 -2.44 25.12
CA ASN A 33 7.09 -3.07 25.84
C ASN A 33 7.17 -4.55 25.45
N LEU A 34 8.17 -4.91 24.64
CA LEU A 34 8.44 -6.29 24.24
C LEU A 34 9.14 -7.03 25.37
N SER A 35 8.50 -8.08 25.86
CA SER A 35 9.05 -8.95 26.90
C SER A 35 8.78 -10.40 26.55
N VAL A 36 9.67 -11.27 26.98
CA VAL A 36 9.55 -12.72 26.82
C VAL A 36 9.81 -13.38 28.16
N LYS A 37 9.35 -14.62 28.31
CA LYS A 37 9.59 -15.38 29.55
C LYS A 37 11.11 -15.50 29.78
N PRO A 38 11.59 -15.41 31.03
CA PRO A 38 13.03 -15.39 31.33
C PRO A 38 13.83 -16.53 30.66
N GLY A 39 13.27 -17.73 30.57
CA GLY A 39 13.91 -18.89 29.92
C GLY A 39 13.90 -18.89 28.38
N GLN A 40 13.33 -17.86 27.73
CA GLN A 40 13.27 -17.75 26.27
C GLN A 40 14.16 -16.63 25.72
N ILE A 41 14.80 -15.83 26.59
CA ILE A 41 15.69 -14.74 26.17
C ILE A 41 16.90 -15.34 25.42
N GLY A 42 17.20 -14.80 24.25
CA GLY A 42 18.33 -15.21 23.40
C GLY A 42 18.12 -16.51 22.60
N THR A 43 16.94 -17.15 22.68
CA THR A 43 16.66 -18.41 21.95
C THR A 43 16.42 -18.21 20.46
N SER A 44 16.06 -16.99 20.05
CA SER A 44 15.86 -16.57 18.66
C SER A 44 16.17 -15.08 18.50
N SER A 45 16.25 -14.61 17.26
CA SER A 45 16.51 -13.19 16.96
C SER A 45 15.53 -12.25 17.66
N ALA A 46 14.23 -12.59 17.67
CA ALA A 46 13.19 -11.79 18.31
C ALA A 46 13.28 -11.73 19.84
N THR A 47 14.06 -12.62 20.45
CA THR A 47 14.21 -12.73 21.91
C THR A 47 15.56 -12.25 22.41
N LYS A 48 16.43 -11.73 21.53
CA LYS A 48 17.69 -11.13 21.94
C LYS A 48 17.43 -9.94 22.87
N PRO A 49 18.23 -9.71 23.92
CA PRO A 49 18.05 -8.58 24.83
C PRO A 49 17.92 -7.22 24.12
N GLU A 50 18.69 -6.98 23.05
CA GLU A 50 18.59 -5.74 22.26
C GLU A 50 17.26 -5.53 21.52
N ASN A 51 16.51 -6.62 21.29
CA ASN A 51 15.21 -6.62 20.62
C ASN A 51 14.04 -6.67 21.62
N LEU A 52 14.34 -6.67 22.93
CA LEU A 52 13.38 -6.56 24.02
C LEU A 52 13.32 -5.12 24.55
N GLY A 53 12.36 -4.87 25.42
CA GLY A 53 12.11 -3.56 25.98
C GLY A 53 11.23 -2.70 25.09
N MET A 54 11.45 -1.40 25.13
CA MET A 54 10.51 -0.45 24.57
C MET A 54 10.63 -0.33 23.06
N PHE A 55 9.56 -0.70 22.36
CA PHE A 55 9.46 -0.69 20.90
C PHE A 55 8.52 0.42 20.43
N GLU A 56 9.06 1.38 19.69
CA GLU A 56 8.31 2.52 19.12
C GLU A 56 8.15 2.34 17.61
N TYR A 57 6.96 2.67 17.10
CA TYR A 57 6.61 2.48 15.70
C TYR A 57 5.48 3.42 15.25
N ALA A 58 5.42 3.70 13.95
CA ALA A 58 4.21 4.17 13.30
C ALA A 58 3.39 2.98 12.82
N HIS A 59 2.06 3.12 12.80
CA HIS A 59 1.18 2.12 12.26
C HIS A 59 -0.01 2.69 11.49
N LEU A 60 -0.54 1.86 10.60
CA LEU A 60 -1.79 2.09 9.89
C LEU A 60 -2.68 0.85 10.07
N LYS A 61 -3.90 1.06 10.54
CA LYS A 61 -4.88 -0.02 10.77
C LYS A 61 -5.54 -0.39 9.44
N ALA A 62 -5.23 -1.58 8.93
CA ALA A 62 -5.80 -2.12 7.70
C ALA A 62 -6.95 -3.08 8.00
N PRO A 63 -8.07 -3.01 7.26
CA PRO A 63 -9.23 -3.86 7.48
C PRO A 63 -8.94 -5.31 7.10
N LEU A 64 -9.49 -6.24 7.87
CA LEU A 64 -9.53 -7.65 7.54
C LEU A 64 -10.97 -8.08 7.22
N PRO A 65 -11.15 -9.06 6.34
CA PRO A 65 -12.44 -9.69 6.12
C PRO A 65 -13.00 -10.30 7.41
N LYS A 66 -14.32 -10.20 7.62
CA LYS A 66 -14.98 -10.75 8.82
C LYS A 66 -14.85 -12.28 8.94
N ASP A 67 -14.86 -12.97 7.80
CA ASP A 67 -14.71 -14.42 7.74
C ASP A 67 -13.29 -14.80 7.33
N LEU A 68 -12.51 -15.26 8.31
CA LEU A 68 -11.16 -15.79 8.13
C LEU A 68 -11.12 -17.32 8.23
N LYS A 69 -12.24 -18.00 7.97
CA LYS A 69 -12.29 -19.47 7.97
C LYS A 69 -11.25 -20.06 7.02
N GLY A 70 -10.47 -21.00 7.55
CA GLY A 70 -9.37 -21.66 6.82
C GLY A 70 -8.05 -20.91 6.85
N SER A 71 -7.97 -19.74 7.50
CA SER A 71 -6.69 -19.10 7.80
C SER A 71 -5.92 -19.92 8.85
N GLU A 72 -4.63 -20.10 8.63
CA GLU A 72 -3.72 -20.73 9.60
C GLU A 72 -2.83 -19.67 10.29
N ILE A 73 -2.61 -18.52 9.65
CA ILE A 73 -1.66 -17.48 10.11
C ILE A 73 -2.21 -16.57 11.22
N PHE A 74 -3.51 -16.69 11.52
CA PHE A 74 -4.17 -16.04 12.65
C PHE A 74 -4.56 -17.08 13.70
N SER A 75 -4.05 -16.91 14.92
CA SER A 75 -4.42 -17.77 16.04
C SER A 75 -5.80 -17.36 16.55
N PHE A 76 -6.79 -18.24 16.39
CA PHE A 76 -8.12 -18.06 16.95
C PHE A 76 -8.18 -18.71 18.34
N GLN A 77 -7.97 -17.94 19.41
CA GLN A 77 -8.23 -18.44 20.75
C GLN A 77 -9.73 -18.31 21.03
N LEU A 78 -10.48 -19.40 20.97
CA LEU A 78 -11.89 -19.41 21.40
C LEU A 78 -12.01 -18.83 22.83
N PRO A 79 -12.96 -17.92 23.10
CA PRO A 79 -14.11 -17.52 22.27
C PRO A 79 -13.88 -16.26 21.40
N GLN A 80 -12.64 -15.83 21.19
CA GLN A 80 -12.33 -14.58 20.49
C GLN A 80 -12.82 -14.59 19.03
N GLN A 81 -13.57 -13.55 18.70
CA GLN A 81 -13.98 -13.23 17.35
C GLN A 81 -12.76 -12.97 16.47
N HIS A 82 -12.87 -13.26 15.17
CA HIS A 82 -11.82 -12.98 14.19
C HIS A 82 -11.41 -11.49 14.26
N PRO A 83 -10.11 -11.17 14.14
CA PRO A 83 -9.67 -9.79 14.14
C PRO A 83 -10.28 -9.05 12.94
N GLU A 84 -10.97 -7.93 13.18
CA GLU A 84 -11.56 -7.10 12.11
C GLU A 84 -10.51 -6.27 11.35
N ALA A 85 -9.28 -6.21 11.88
CA ALA A 85 -8.19 -5.44 11.31
C ALA A 85 -6.83 -5.99 11.75
N TYR A 86 -5.81 -5.63 10.99
CA TYR A 86 -4.41 -5.83 11.36
C TYR A 86 -3.62 -4.53 11.19
N PHE A 87 -2.45 -4.45 11.81
CA PHE A 87 -1.64 -3.24 11.77
C PHE A 87 -0.48 -3.42 10.79
N LEU A 88 -0.40 -2.52 9.83
CA LEU A 88 0.82 -2.29 9.06
C LEU A 88 1.75 -1.42 9.92
N MET A 89 2.98 -1.84 10.14
CA MET A 89 3.89 -1.21 11.09
C MET A 89 5.19 -0.74 10.43
N ARG A 90 5.69 0.42 10.88
CA ARG A 90 6.97 1.01 10.50
C ARG A 90 7.77 1.35 11.75
N ARG A 91 8.95 0.75 11.89
CA ARG A 91 9.81 0.86 13.08
C ARG A 91 10.38 2.28 13.22
N SER A 92 10.30 2.87 14.41
CA SER A 92 10.80 4.23 14.62
C SER A 92 12.33 4.33 14.67
N LYS A 93 13.04 3.23 14.97
CA LYS A 93 14.50 3.19 15.07
C LYS A 93 15.20 3.47 13.73
N ASP A 94 14.69 2.91 12.64
CA ASP A 94 15.36 2.89 11.34
C ASP A 94 14.40 2.98 10.14
N GLY A 95 13.09 3.05 10.38
CA GLY A 95 12.10 3.22 9.32
C GLY A 95 11.70 1.94 8.59
N TYR A 96 12.20 0.77 8.98
CA TYR A 96 11.86 -0.50 8.34
C TYR A 96 10.37 -0.85 8.50
N VAL A 97 9.80 -1.56 7.53
CA VAL A 97 8.39 -1.94 7.48
C VAL A 97 8.22 -3.43 7.78
N SER A 98 7.19 -3.79 8.55
CA SER A 98 6.89 -5.18 8.87
C SER A 98 6.33 -5.92 7.65
N ALA A 99 7.17 -6.72 6.99
CA ALA A 99 6.80 -7.54 5.86
C ALA A 99 5.84 -8.67 6.26
N THR A 100 6.01 -9.22 7.47
CA THR A 100 5.06 -10.18 8.05
C THR A 100 3.67 -9.55 8.18
N GLY A 101 3.58 -8.29 8.62
CA GLY A 101 2.31 -7.58 8.71
C GLY A 101 1.69 -7.32 7.33
N MET A 102 2.49 -6.91 6.35
CA MET A 102 2.04 -6.77 4.96
C MET A 102 1.43 -8.07 4.42
N PHE A 103 2.12 -9.20 4.61
CA PHE A 103 1.65 -10.51 4.14
C PHE A 103 0.33 -10.92 4.79
N LYS A 104 0.20 -10.76 6.12
CA LYS A 104 -1.03 -11.10 6.86
C LYS A 104 -2.23 -10.26 6.43
N ILE A 105 -1.99 -8.99 6.08
CA ILE A 105 -3.04 -8.09 5.57
C ILE A 105 -3.45 -8.47 4.15
N ALA A 106 -2.47 -8.74 3.28
CA ALA A 106 -2.70 -9.05 1.87
C ALA A 106 -3.32 -10.43 1.64
N PHE A 107 -2.90 -11.43 2.41
CA PHE A 107 -3.33 -12.82 2.25
C PHE A 107 -3.88 -13.40 3.55
N PRO A 108 -5.03 -12.92 4.04
CA PRO A 108 -5.47 -13.23 5.38
C PRO A 108 -5.95 -14.68 5.56
N TRP A 109 -6.13 -15.43 4.47
CA TRP A 109 -6.45 -16.87 4.46
C TRP A 109 -5.24 -17.75 4.15
N ALA A 110 -4.02 -17.21 4.15
CA ALA A 110 -2.85 -18.00 3.80
C ALA A 110 -2.59 -19.11 4.83
N LYS A 111 -1.86 -20.13 4.37
CA LYS A 111 -1.40 -21.24 5.21
C LYS A 111 -0.06 -20.92 5.86
N HIS A 112 0.32 -21.69 6.87
CA HIS A 112 1.66 -21.59 7.46
C HIS A 112 2.77 -21.85 6.44
N SER A 113 2.53 -22.76 5.49
CA SER A 113 3.49 -23.05 4.42
C SER A 113 3.71 -21.86 3.47
N ASP A 114 2.65 -21.11 3.18
CA ASP A 114 2.74 -19.89 2.37
C ASP A 114 3.53 -18.80 3.12
N GLU A 115 3.20 -18.55 4.40
CA GLU A 115 3.90 -17.57 5.23
C GLU A 115 5.39 -17.93 5.37
N LYS A 116 5.70 -19.22 5.56
CA LYS A 116 7.08 -19.70 5.67
C LYS A 116 7.86 -19.47 4.38
N THR A 117 7.28 -19.83 3.24
CA THR A 117 7.93 -19.66 1.92
C THR A 117 8.20 -18.19 1.63
N GLU A 118 7.23 -17.33 1.91
CA GLU A 118 7.39 -15.89 1.73
C GLU A 118 8.42 -15.29 2.70
N ARG A 119 8.42 -15.74 3.95
CA ARG A 119 9.42 -15.34 4.95
C ARG A 119 10.84 -15.70 4.51
N GLU A 120 11.04 -16.91 3.98
CA GLU A 120 12.34 -17.36 3.47
C GLU A 120 12.79 -16.53 2.25
N TYR A 121 11.86 -16.23 1.33
CA TYR A 121 12.12 -15.35 0.20
C TYR A 121 12.59 -13.96 0.67
N LEU A 122 11.87 -13.32 1.58
CA LEU A 122 12.22 -12.00 2.08
C LEU A 122 13.58 -12.02 2.80
N LYS A 123 13.86 -13.03 3.61
CA LYS A 123 15.16 -13.18 4.28
C LYS A 123 16.34 -13.36 3.33
N SER A 124 16.11 -13.83 2.11
CA SER A 124 17.17 -13.93 1.10
C SER A 124 17.56 -12.59 0.46
N ARG A 125 16.77 -11.53 0.71
CA ARG A 125 17.01 -10.18 0.19
C ARG A 125 17.99 -9.41 1.07
N THR A 126 18.87 -8.65 0.44
CA THR A 126 19.89 -7.83 1.11
C THR A 126 19.30 -6.63 1.84
N GLU A 127 18.10 -6.18 1.43
CA GLU A 127 17.41 -5.05 2.04
C GLU A 127 16.53 -5.45 3.24
N THR A 128 16.60 -6.71 3.66
CA THR A 128 15.90 -7.24 4.83
C THR A 128 16.78 -7.10 6.07
N SER A 129 16.18 -6.62 7.16
CA SER A 129 16.85 -6.50 8.46
C SER A 129 17.24 -7.89 8.98
N GLU A 130 18.47 -8.02 9.45
CA GLU A 130 18.94 -9.25 10.11
C GLU A 130 18.17 -9.54 11.40
N ASP A 131 17.72 -8.48 12.09
CA ASP A 131 17.00 -8.60 13.34
C ASP A 131 15.49 -8.75 13.11
N GLU A 132 14.98 -9.93 13.48
CA GLU A 132 13.55 -10.07 13.76
C GLU A 132 13.23 -9.39 15.09
N VAL A 133 12.23 -8.51 15.08
CA VAL A 133 11.71 -7.84 16.29
C VAL A 133 10.23 -8.18 16.41
N ALA A 134 9.80 -8.58 17.60
CA ALA A 134 8.44 -9.07 17.88
C ALA A 134 8.01 -10.24 16.95
N GLY A 135 8.96 -11.04 16.47
CA GLY A 135 8.72 -12.18 15.57
C GLY A 135 8.37 -11.79 14.12
N ASN A 136 8.53 -10.51 13.75
CA ASN A 136 8.29 -10.02 12.40
C ASN A 136 9.60 -9.94 11.59
N VAL A 137 9.49 -10.15 10.28
CA VAL A 137 10.55 -9.79 9.32
C VAL A 137 10.36 -8.33 8.92
N TRP A 138 11.45 -7.58 8.98
CA TRP A 138 11.49 -6.15 8.72
C TRP A 138 12.27 -5.88 7.44
N ILE A 139 11.72 -5.10 6.52
CA ILE A 139 12.35 -4.77 5.23
C ILE A 139 12.51 -3.26 5.04
N SER A 140 13.47 -2.86 4.21
CA SER A 140 13.68 -1.45 3.87
C SER A 140 12.41 -0.81 3.26
N PRO A 141 12.24 0.52 3.38
CA PRO A 141 11.14 1.23 2.74
C PRO A 141 11.01 0.98 1.23
N ASP A 142 12.14 0.93 0.52
CA ASP A 142 12.17 0.69 -0.93
C ASP A 142 11.67 -0.72 -1.29
N LEU A 143 12.18 -1.74 -0.59
CA LEU A 143 11.73 -3.12 -0.77
C LEU A 143 10.25 -3.27 -0.37
N ALA A 144 9.80 -2.55 0.67
CA ALA A 144 8.39 -2.55 1.06
C ALA A 144 7.49 -2.03 -0.07
N LEU A 145 7.88 -0.96 -0.77
CA LEU A 145 7.13 -0.45 -1.92
C LEU A 145 7.13 -1.42 -3.10
N GLU A 146 8.23 -2.12 -3.38
CA GLU A 146 8.31 -3.17 -4.39
C GLU A 146 7.32 -4.31 -4.06
N ILE A 147 7.43 -4.88 -2.86
CA ILE A 147 6.59 -6.00 -2.41
C ILE A 147 5.11 -5.59 -2.33
N ALA A 148 4.81 -4.34 -1.98
CA ALA A 148 3.44 -3.85 -1.91
C ALA A 148 2.71 -3.86 -3.26
N LYS A 149 3.44 -3.72 -4.38
CA LYS A 149 2.87 -3.85 -5.72
C LYS A 149 2.40 -5.28 -5.98
N ASP A 150 3.24 -6.26 -5.65
CA ASP A 150 2.91 -7.67 -5.79
C ASP A 150 1.72 -8.09 -4.90
N TYR A 151 1.54 -7.40 -3.77
CA TYR A 151 0.47 -7.66 -2.81
C TYR A 151 -0.82 -6.89 -3.09
N GLY A 152 -0.82 -5.97 -4.07
CA GLY A 152 -1.97 -5.12 -4.37
C GLY A 152 -2.28 -4.09 -3.26
N MET A 153 -1.29 -3.72 -2.44
CA MET A 153 -1.46 -2.81 -1.30
C MET A 153 -0.53 -1.58 -1.35
N PHE A 154 -0.09 -1.19 -2.55
CA PHE A 154 0.87 -0.11 -2.77
C PHE A 154 0.49 1.20 -2.06
N GLU A 155 -0.76 1.66 -2.21
CA GLU A 155 -1.23 2.91 -1.59
C GLU A 155 -1.18 2.89 -0.05
N TRP A 156 -1.39 1.72 0.58
CA TRP A 156 -1.31 1.56 2.03
C TRP A 156 0.13 1.70 2.54
N VAL A 157 1.08 1.06 1.87
CA VAL A 157 2.51 1.14 2.24
C VAL A 157 3.06 2.52 1.93
N ARG A 158 2.67 3.09 0.80
CA ARG A 158 3.03 4.46 0.42
C ARG A 158 2.54 5.48 1.46
N ALA A 159 1.29 5.39 1.89
CA ALA A 159 0.75 6.27 2.93
C ALA A 159 1.53 6.13 4.26
N LEU A 160 1.87 4.91 4.67
CA LEU A 160 2.68 4.67 5.87
C LEU A 160 4.08 5.30 5.80
N LEU A 161 4.69 5.29 4.61
CA LEU A 161 6.04 5.82 4.37
C LEU A 161 6.07 7.35 4.18
N ASP A 162 4.93 7.94 3.83
CA ASP A 162 4.80 9.36 3.51
C ASP A 162 5.38 10.28 4.61
N PRO A 163 6.17 11.30 4.23
CA PRO A 163 6.88 12.16 5.18
C PRO A 163 5.99 13.15 5.92
N THR A 164 4.70 13.25 5.55
CA THR A 164 3.71 14.09 6.25
C THR A 164 3.67 13.73 7.73
N GLU A 165 3.61 14.73 8.60
CA GLU A 165 3.63 14.55 10.05
C GLU A 165 2.48 13.65 10.53
N ILE A 166 2.78 12.75 11.47
CA ILE A 166 1.79 11.86 12.09
C ILE A 166 1.24 12.56 13.33
N VAL A 167 -0.04 12.92 13.27
CA VAL A 167 -0.73 13.60 14.38
C VAL A 167 -0.74 12.69 15.62
N GLN A 168 -0.06 13.12 16.68
CA GLN A 168 -0.17 12.52 18.00
C GLN A 168 -1.41 13.10 18.70
N ASN A 169 -2.25 12.25 19.29
CA ASN A 169 -3.36 12.74 20.10
C ASN A 169 -2.78 13.29 21.42
N PRO A 170 -2.94 14.60 21.71
CA PRO A 170 -2.39 15.20 22.94
C PRO A 170 -3.02 14.62 24.22
N ALA A 171 -4.18 13.96 24.12
CA ALA A 171 -4.82 13.26 25.23
C ALA A 171 -4.31 11.82 25.45
N SER A 172 -3.38 11.32 24.62
CA SER A 172 -2.78 9.99 24.82
C SER A 172 -1.82 10.03 26.02
N PRO A 173 -1.91 9.08 26.97
CA PRO A 173 -0.95 8.98 28.08
C PRO A 173 0.45 8.54 27.63
N GLU A 174 0.64 8.24 26.35
CA GLU A 174 1.91 7.83 25.77
C GLU A 174 2.87 9.01 25.65
N LYS A 175 3.85 9.06 26.56
CA LYS A 175 5.00 9.97 26.53
C LYS A 175 5.60 10.03 25.13
N HIS A 176 5.84 11.25 24.61
CA HIS A 176 6.53 11.60 23.35
C HIS A 176 7.16 10.41 22.61
N ILE A 177 6.42 9.83 21.67
CA ILE A 177 6.89 8.72 20.83
C ILE A 177 7.70 9.30 19.67
N SER A 178 8.88 8.74 19.41
CA SER A 178 9.70 9.19 18.29
C SER A 178 9.08 8.75 16.96
N PRO A 179 8.81 9.67 16.01
CA PRO A 179 8.38 9.27 14.68
C PRO A 179 9.51 8.53 13.93
N PRO A 180 9.19 7.64 12.97
CA PRO A 180 10.19 7.04 12.10
C PRO A 180 10.98 8.07 11.29
N PRO A 181 12.21 7.73 10.84
CA PRO A 181 13.00 8.59 9.95
C PRO A 181 12.20 8.98 8.71
N LYS A 182 12.37 10.20 8.22
CA LYS A 182 11.72 10.63 6.97
C LYS A 182 12.22 9.77 5.80
N PHE A 183 11.30 9.40 4.92
CA PHE A 183 11.62 8.67 3.69
C PHE A 183 11.21 9.53 2.50
N GLU A 184 12.12 9.65 1.53
CA GLU A 184 11.86 10.34 0.29
C GLU A 184 11.17 9.37 -0.67
N LEU A 185 9.87 9.58 -0.87
CA LEU A 185 9.08 8.74 -1.79
C LEU A 185 9.62 8.89 -3.22
N PRO A 186 9.81 7.78 -3.96
CA PRO A 186 10.17 7.87 -5.37
C PRO A 186 9.06 8.58 -6.18
N PRO A 187 9.40 9.34 -7.22
CA PRO A 187 8.42 10.00 -8.07
C PRO A 187 7.42 8.99 -8.65
N ILE A 188 6.13 9.34 -8.64
CA ILE A 188 5.10 8.49 -9.21
C ILE A 188 5.08 8.72 -10.72
N ASP A 189 5.45 7.71 -11.50
CA ASP A 189 5.17 7.69 -12.93
C ASP A 189 3.65 7.64 -13.12
N SER A 190 3.07 8.82 -13.38
CA SER A 190 1.62 9.02 -13.53
C SER A 190 1.05 8.35 -14.80
N SER A 191 1.91 7.71 -15.61
CA SER A 191 1.55 7.01 -16.84
C SER A 191 0.85 5.67 -16.60
N ALA A 192 0.99 5.07 -15.41
CA ALA A 192 0.41 3.76 -15.09
C ALA A 192 -1.05 3.83 -14.59
N PHE A 193 -1.55 5.02 -14.22
CA PHE A 193 -2.89 5.22 -13.65
C PHE A 193 -3.79 6.14 -14.49
N ALA A 194 -3.34 6.54 -15.69
CA ALA A 194 -4.19 7.29 -16.59
C ALA A 194 -5.31 6.36 -17.11
N PRO A 195 -6.60 6.75 -17.01
CA PRO A 195 -7.67 6.00 -17.67
C PRO A 195 -7.38 5.95 -19.18
N PRO A 196 -7.75 4.87 -19.89
CA PRO A 196 -7.52 4.77 -21.32
C PRO A 196 -8.18 5.97 -22.01
N GLN A 197 -7.35 6.91 -22.46
CA GLN A 197 -7.80 8.04 -23.26
C GLN A 197 -8.53 7.47 -24.47
N PRO A 198 -9.76 7.92 -24.79
CA PRO A 198 -10.43 7.45 -25.99
C PRO A 198 -9.53 7.78 -27.17
N ILE A 199 -9.15 6.74 -27.92
CA ILE A 199 -8.38 6.86 -29.15
C ILE A 199 -9.20 7.76 -30.08
N ALA A 200 -8.86 9.05 -30.11
CA ALA A 200 -9.36 9.96 -31.11
C ALA A 200 -8.83 9.45 -32.44
N ARG A 201 -9.69 8.70 -33.16
CA ARG A 201 -9.46 8.30 -34.55
C ARG A 201 -9.16 9.56 -35.34
N ARG A 202 -7.87 9.78 -35.58
CA ARG A 202 -7.32 10.80 -36.47
C ARG A 202 -7.78 10.43 -37.88
N THR A 203 -8.97 10.86 -38.26
CA THR A 203 -9.49 10.73 -39.62
C THR A 203 -8.57 11.54 -40.53
N ARG A 204 -7.79 10.81 -41.31
CA ARG A 204 -6.92 11.35 -42.36
C ARG A 204 -7.78 12.13 -43.36
N ARG A 205 -7.33 13.35 -43.65
CA ARG A 205 -7.80 14.20 -44.76
C ARG A 205 -7.49 13.53 -46.12
N SER A 206 -8.12 14.07 -47.16
CA SER A 206 -8.00 13.80 -48.62
C SER A 206 -9.14 12.90 -49.14
N VAL A 207 -9.84 13.18 -50.23
CA VAL A 207 -9.64 14.02 -51.43
C VAL A 207 -11.03 14.26 -52.07
N SER A 208 -11.25 15.42 -52.69
CA SER A 208 -12.43 15.69 -53.56
C SER A 208 -12.35 14.94 -54.89
N PRO A 209 -13.49 14.69 -55.57
CA PRO A 209 -13.65 15.31 -56.90
C PRO A 209 -15.06 15.82 -57.27
N SER A 210 -15.01 16.89 -58.06
CA SER A 210 -15.92 17.63 -58.95
C SER A 210 -17.28 17.07 -59.46
N LYS A 211 -18.22 18.03 -59.58
CA LYS A 211 -19.24 18.28 -60.63
C LYS A 211 -20.47 17.35 -60.78
N MET A 212 -21.65 17.92 -60.51
CA MET A 212 -22.79 18.10 -61.46
C MET A 212 -23.90 18.89 -60.72
N ALA A 213 -24.05 20.19 -60.97
CA ALA A 213 -24.98 20.81 -61.92
C ALA A 213 -26.48 20.61 -61.56
N SER A 214 -27.13 21.69 -61.08
CA SER A 214 -28.57 21.93 -61.21
C SER A 214 -28.87 23.43 -61.21
N PRO A 215 -29.90 23.89 -61.94
CA PRO A 215 -29.89 25.21 -62.58
C PRO A 215 -30.74 26.28 -61.89
N LYS A 216 -30.23 27.52 -62.01
CA LYS A 216 -30.86 28.85 -62.04
C LYS A 216 -32.35 29.00 -61.67
N LYS A 217 -32.61 29.95 -60.76
CA LYS A 217 -33.72 30.90 -60.90
C LYS A 217 -33.27 32.33 -60.58
N SER A 218 -33.56 33.23 -61.51
CA SER A 218 -33.41 34.70 -61.53
C SER A 218 -33.98 35.37 -60.29
N THR A 219 -33.50 36.52 -59.82
CA THR A 219 -33.87 37.85 -60.36
C THR A 219 -33.01 39.00 -59.80
N ALA A 220 -32.72 39.99 -60.67
CA ALA A 220 -32.54 41.45 -60.46
C ALA A 220 -31.66 41.98 -59.29
N GLY A 221 -30.81 43.00 -59.43
CA GLY A 221 -30.61 44.00 -60.46
C GLY A 221 -29.49 44.97 -60.03
N ARG A 222 -28.91 45.61 -61.04
CA ARG A 222 -27.77 46.54 -61.10
C ARG A 222 -27.66 47.60 -59.97
N LYS A 223 -26.42 47.82 -59.49
CA LYS A 223 -25.92 49.18 -59.14
C LYS A 223 -25.58 49.93 -60.45
N PRO A 224 -25.80 51.25 -60.53
CA PRO A 224 -24.71 52.25 -60.40
C PRO A 224 -25.24 53.52 -59.67
N ARG A 225 -24.52 54.59 -59.29
CA ARG A 225 -23.31 55.30 -59.73
C ARG A 225 -22.91 56.29 -58.60
N GLN A 226 -21.65 56.71 -58.55
CA GLN A 226 -21.10 57.79 -57.71
C GLN A 226 -21.80 59.15 -57.93
N THR A 227 -22.04 59.90 -56.85
CA THR A 227 -21.35 61.16 -56.42
C THR A 227 -22.12 61.72 -55.23
#